data_AF-A0A356V5X9-F1
#
_entry.id   AF-A0A356V5X9-F1
#
_cell.length_a   1.000
_cell.length_b   1.000
_cell.length_c   1.000
_cell.angle_alpha   90.00
_cell.angle_beta   90.00
_cell.angle_gamma   90.00
#
_symmetry.space_group_name_H-M   'P 1'
#
loop_
_entity.id
_entity.type
_entity.pdbx_description
1 polymer ?
#
loop_
_entity_poly.entity_id
_entity_poly.type
_entity_poly.pdbx_seq_one_letter_code
_entity_poly.pdbx_strand_id
1 'polypeptide(L)'
;MKMISKHIAASILMASVAIMPASQVSAGSGDVVGGIIGGIIGGAIANQSNKRRATTRRVKQKSTRRSSGVSSAVRAENRQVQTSLNYFGFPAGTPDGSLGRRSRAAISSYQAFMGYGVTGQLTTYEKDFLLSSFHRAQSGGYATQELINENGQGTQGLLVSYREERSGGSGQNFAGGGALGGLPKEVAKSVREIAKSSDPTASQLIQRAGFVQLSDMNADGRTDYILDTSVTGSAFWCNAQSCAVRVFLSTPSGYARNDFQAFNVTPAMFTCHGASCQKTDGPTTQMATAPARPQAQQLAPTIQAGGGSQPVPTAQPSVRTV
;
A
#
# COMPACT_ATOMS: atom_id res chain seq x y z
N MET A 1 -53.58 -65.26 -25.03
CA MET A 1 -52.68 -66.41 -24.90
C MET A 1 -51.46 -65.99 -24.09
N LYS A 2 -51.15 -66.72 -23.02
CA LYS A 2 -49.94 -66.66 -22.17
C LYS A 2 -49.64 -65.41 -21.34
N MET A 3 -49.97 -65.53 -20.06
CA MET A 3 -49.16 -65.00 -18.96
C MET A 3 -47.83 -65.76 -18.89
N ILE A 4 -46.71 -65.06 -18.65
CA ILE A 4 -45.58 -65.52 -17.83
C ILE A 4 -44.99 -64.27 -17.17
N SER A 5 -45.12 -64.22 -15.84
CA SER A 5 -44.35 -63.36 -14.96
C SER A 5 -43.07 -64.10 -14.55
N LYS A 6 -41.95 -63.39 -14.40
CA LYS A 6 -40.94 -63.67 -13.37
C LYS A 6 -40.02 -62.46 -13.15
N HIS A 7 -40.00 -62.09 -11.88
CA HIS A 7 -39.33 -61.04 -11.12
C HIS A 7 -37.83 -60.82 -11.43
N ILE A 8 -37.35 -59.58 -11.29
CA ILE A 8 -36.48 -59.11 -10.17
C ILE A 8 -36.02 -57.66 -10.48
N ALA A 9 -35.73 -56.92 -9.39
CA ALA A 9 -35.16 -55.58 -9.27
C ALA A 9 -36.21 -54.46 -9.13
N ALA A 10 -36.64 -54.20 -7.89
CA ALA A 10 -36.00 -53.24 -6.97
C ALA A 10 -36.31 -51.79 -7.41
N SER A 11 -37.35 -51.21 -6.82
CA SER A 11 -37.27 -50.18 -5.75
C SER A 11 -37.04 -48.76 -6.28
N ILE A 12 -37.68 -47.68 -5.83
CA ILE A 12 -38.82 -47.37 -4.96
C ILE A 12 -39.00 -45.83 -5.14
N LEU A 13 -40.24 -45.36 -5.03
CA LEU A 13 -40.70 -43.99 -4.69
C LEU A 13 -40.49 -42.82 -5.68
N MET A 14 -41.62 -42.50 -6.34
CA MET A 14 -42.06 -41.14 -6.63
C MET A 14 -42.18 -40.26 -5.36
N ALA A 15 -42.15 -38.95 -5.62
CA ALA A 15 -42.78 -37.87 -4.86
C ALA A 15 -42.06 -37.34 -3.62
N SER A 16 -41.04 -36.50 -3.86
CA SER A 16 -40.66 -35.46 -2.91
C SER A 16 -41.62 -34.27 -3.06
N VAL A 17 -42.71 -34.29 -2.29
CA VAL A 17 -43.40 -33.05 -1.90
C VAL A 17 -42.40 -32.22 -1.11
N ALA A 18 -42.18 -30.97 -1.54
CA ALA A 18 -41.37 -30.01 -0.81
C ALA A 18 -42.07 -29.63 0.51
N ILE A 19 -41.75 -30.36 1.58
CA ILE A 19 -41.92 -29.91 2.96
C ILE A 19 -40.53 -29.46 3.39
N MET A 20 -40.25 -28.16 3.37
CA MET A 20 -39.08 -27.63 4.04
C MET A 20 -39.33 -27.70 5.56
N PRO A 21 -38.55 -28.45 6.34
CA PRO A 21 -38.46 -28.17 7.76
C PRO A 21 -37.77 -26.80 7.90
N ALA A 22 -38.42 -25.87 8.57
CA ALA A 22 -37.75 -24.69 9.10
C ALA A 22 -36.55 -25.20 9.92
N SER A 23 -35.34 -24.86 9.48
CA SER A 23 -34.14 -25.11 10.26
C SER A 23 -34.30 -24.40 11.60
N GLN A 24 -34.38 -25.22 12.64
CA GLN A 24 -34.35 -24.80 14.03
C GLN A 24 -32.97 -24.19 14.23
N VAL A 25 -32.91 -22.87 14.42
CA VAL A 25 -31.67 -22.20 14.82
C VAL A 25 -31.38 -22.66 16.25
N SER A 26 -30.45 -23.60 16.38
CA SER A 26 -29.83 -23.93 17.66
C SER A 26 -29.09 -22.69 18.14
N ALA A 27 -29.68 -21.98 19.10
CA ALA A 27 -29.05 -20.92 19.85
C ALA A 27 -27.97 -21.51 20.77
N GLY A 28 -26.75 -21.66 20.23
CA GLY A 28 -25.54 -21.73 21.04
C GLY A 28 -25.22 -20.30 21.50
N SER A 29 -25.28 -20.09 22.81
CA SER A 29 -24.94 -18.86 23.52
C SER A 29 -23.75 -18.09 22.94
N GLY A 30 -23.94 -16.83 22.55
CA GLY A 30 -22.84 -15.91 22.24
C GLY A 30 -23.19 -14.81 21.25
N ASP A 31 -23.87 -13.77 21.75
CA ASP A 31 -24.02 -12.41 21.21
C ASP A 31 -24.66 -12.17 19.83
N VAL A 32 -25.88 -11.64 19.95
CA VAL A 32 -26.64 -10.85 18.99
C VAL A 32 -25.94 -9.52 18.71
N VAL A 33 -25.42 -9.32 17.50
CA VAL A 33 -25.29 -8.01 16.81
C VAL A 33 -25.26 -8.33 15.31
N GLY A 34 -26.15 -7.88 14.43
CA GLY A 34 -27.08 -6.78 14.49
C GLY A 34 -27.20 -6.20 13.08
N GLY A 35 -27.74 -6.99 12.14
CA GLY A 35 -28.17 -6.50 10.83
C GLY A 35 -29.62 -6.01 10.92
N ILE A 36 -29.83 -4.71 11.12
CA ILE A 36 -31.16 -4.07 11.08
C ILE A 36 -31.02 -2.66 10.48
N ILE A 37 -31.38 -2.56 9.19
CA ILE A 37 -32.42 -1.69 8.60
C ILE A 37 -32.23 -0.16 8.70
N GLY A 38 -31.98 0.45 7.53
CA GLY A 38 -32.44 1.80 7.22
C GLY A 38 -33.92 1.79 6.80
N GLY A 39 -34.70 2.74 7.33
CA GLY A 39 -36.12 2.91 7.00
C GLY A 39 -36.69 4.16 7.66
N ILE A 40 -36.59 5.29 6.96
CA ILE A 40 -37.36 6.52 7.19
C ILE A 40 -38.78 6.35 6.62
N ILE A 41 -39.66 7.32 6.94
CA ILE A 41 -41.10 7.51 6.60
C ILE A 41 -41.99 7.14 7.80
N GLY A 42 -42.84 8.00 8.39
CA GLY A 42 -43.41 9.27 7.98
C GLY A 42 -44.91 9.27 8.36
N GLY A 43 -45.43 10.35 8.93
CA GLY A 43 -46.88 10.59 9.02
C GLY A 43 -47.46 10.59 10.44
N ALA A 44 -47.68 11.78 10.96
CA ALA A 44 -48.57 12.04 12.09
C ALA A 44 -50.01 11.66 11.74
N ILE A 45 -50.72 11.05 12.69
CA ILE A 45 -52.18 11.16 12.77
C ILE A 45 -52.54 11.52 14.21
N ALA A 46 -53.15 12.70 14.35
CA ALA A 46 -53.72 13.22 15.57
C ALA A 46 -55.18 12.75 15.73
N ASN A 47 -55.68 12.95 16.96
CA ASN A 47 -57.10 12.92 17.39
C ASN A 47 -57.73 11.52 17.51
N GLN A 48 -58.56 11.18 18.51
CA GLN A 48 -59.54 12.01 19.19
C GLN A 48 -60.01 11.36 20.52
N SER A 49 -60.28 12.23 21.50
CA SER A 49 -61.16 12.14 22.68
C SER A 49 -61.79 10.81 23.12
N ASN A 50 -61.65 10.48 24.41
CA ASN A 50 -62.83 10.20 25.23
C ASN A 50 -62.59 10.28 26.76
N LYS A 51 -63.45 11.09 27.39
CA LYS A 51 -64.08 10.94 28.72
C LYS A 51 -63.25 10.91 30.02
N ARG A 52 -63.44 12.02 30.76
CA ARG A 52 -63.98 12.11 32.13
C ARG A 52 -63.29 11.28 33.23
N ARG A 53 -62.58 11.96 34.14
CA ARG A 53 -62.99 12.11 35.55
C ARG A 53 -62.05 13.07 36.28
N ALA A 54 -62.65 14.01 36.99
CA ALA A 54 -61.98 14.93 37.89
C ALA A 54 -61.41 14.17 39.09
N THR A 55 -60.12 14.37 39.36
CA THR A 55 -59.55 14.27 40.70
C THR A 55 -58.37 15.23 40.74
N THR A 56 -58.51 16.32 41.47
CA THR A 56 -57.48 17.34 41.70
C THR A 56 -56.37 16.75 42.59
N ARG A 57 -55.52 15.90 41.99
CA ARG A 57 -54.19 15.61 42.55
C ARG A 57 -53.26 16.72 42.11
N ARG A 58 -52.75 17.50 43.08
CA ARG A 58 -51.56 18.34 42.90
C ARG A 58 -50.39 17.42 42.55
N VAL A 59 -50.25 17.12 41.27
CA VAL A 59 -49.03 16.53 40.72
C VAL A 59 -47.99 17.64 40.84
N LYS A 60 -46.99 17.44 41.69
CA LYS A 60 -45.71 18.14 41.55
C LYS A 60 -45.30 17.91 40.11
N GLN A 61 -45.50 18.90 39.24
CA GLN A 61 -44.93 18.89 37.90
C GLN A 61 -43.43 18.82 38.15
N LYS A 62 -42.88 17.61 38.06
CA LYS A 62 -41.47 17.38 37.89
C LYS A 62 -41.18 18.09 36.59
N SER A 63 -40.73 19.35 36.72
CA SER A 63 -40.20 20.14 35.62
C SER A 63 -39.23 19.23 34.91
N THR A 64 -39.67 18.67 33.78
CA THR A 64 -38.80 18.01 32.84
C THR A 64 -37.87 19.12 32.40
N ARG A 65 -36.75 19.26 33.10
CA ARG A 65 -35.64 20.13 32.72
C ARG A 65 -35.50 19.91 31.24
N ARG A 66 -35.85 20.94 30.47
CA ARG A 66 -35.62 20.98 29.02
C ARG A 66 -34.16 20.61 28.87
N SER A 67 -33.89 19.38 28.41
CA SER A 67 -32.53 18.93 28.17
C SER A 67 -32.01 19.77 27.02
N SER A 68 -31.39 20.89 27.35
CA SER A 68 -30.56 21.68 26.44
C SER A 68 -29.29 20.92 26.03
N GLY A 69 -29.11 19.68 26.51
CA GLY A 69 -27.95 18.85 26.22
C GLY A 69 -28.27 17.83 25.15
N VAL A 70 -27.55 17.94 24.03
CA VAL A 70 -27.09 16.87 23.11
C VAL A 70 -27.82 15.52 23.26
N SER A 71 -28.45 15.04 22.19
CA SER A 71 -29.16 13.76 22.20
C SER A 71 -28.24 12.59 22.61
N SER A 72 -28.81 11.50 23.13
CA SER A 72 -28.06 10.28 23.46
C SER A 72 -27.27 9.75 22.26
N ALA A 73 -27.85 9.85 21.06
CA ALA A 73 -27.21 9.49 19.80
C ALA A 73 -25.96 10.34 19.52
N VAL A 74 -26.06 11.68 19.64
CA VAL A 74 -24.90 12.56 19.41
C VAL A 74 -23.81 12.35 20.46
N ARG A 75 -24.15 12.07 21.72
CA ARG A 75 -23.14 11.67 22.72
C ARG A 75 -22.45 10.36 22.37
N ALA A 76 -23.16 9.39 21.80
CA ALA A 76 -22.55 8.13 21.36
C ALA A 76 -21.58 8.36 20.19
N GLU A 77 -21.98 9.16 19.21
CA GLU A 77 -21.12 9.55 18.09
C GLU A 77 -19.87 10.32 18.55
N ASN A 78 -20.03 11.29 19.46
CA ASN A 78 -18.90 12.02 20.03
C ASN A 78 -17.90 11.08 20.74
N ARG A 79 -18.37 10.03 21.42
CA ARG A 79 -17.50 9.02 22.01
C ARG A 79 -16.72 8.28 20.94
N GLN A 80 -17.35 7.91 19.82
CA GLN A 80 -16.66 7.26 18.71
C GLN A 80 -15.59 8.17 18.11
N VAL A 81 -15.86 9.47 17.96
CA VAL A 81 -14.87 10.46 17.52
C VAL A 81 -13.67 10.50 18.49
N GLN A 82 -13.93 10.64 19.79
CA GLN A 82 -12.87 10.68 20.81
C GLN A 82 -12.03 9.38 20.81
N THR A 83 -12.68 8.21 20.73
CA THR A 83 -12.00 6.92 20.64
C THR A 83 -11.15 6.83 19.38
N SER A 84 -11.67 7.24 18.23
CA SER A 84 -10.96 7.21 16.95
C SER A 84 -9.75 8.13 16.96
N LEU A 85 -9.90 9.36 17.47
CA LEU A 85 -8.78 10.30 17.65
C LEU A 85 -7.69 9.68 18.51
N ASN A 86 -8.04 9.12 19.67
CA ASN A 86 -7.07 8.48 20.56
C ASN A 86 -6.36 7.29 19.89
N TYR A 87 -7.08 6.45 19.13
CA TYR A 87 -6.50 5.32 18.41
C TYR A 87 -5.43 5.76 17.40
N PHE A 88 -5.72 6.82 16.66
CA PHE A 88 -4.77 7.44 15.73
C PHE A 88 -3.77 8.38 16.42
N GLY A 89 -3.55 8.25 17.74
CA GLY A 89 -2.52 9.02 18.43
C GLY A 89 -2.81 10.51 18.59
N PHE A 90 -4.05 10.97 18.38
CA PHE A 90 -4.49 12.33 18.69
C PHE A 90 -5.19 12.34 20.06
N PRO A 91 -4.54 12.83 21.14
CA PRO A 91 -5.02 12.64 22.51
C PRO A 91 -6.26 13.50 22.82
N ALA A 92 -7.45 12.94 22.61
CA ALA A 92 -8.74 13.60 22.86
C ALA A 92 -9.20 13.52 24.33
N GLY A 93 -8.52 12.72 25.15
CA GLY A 93 -8.91 12.42 26.53
C GLY A 93 -9.87 11.25 26.63
N THR A 94 -10.55 11.09 27.78
CA THR A 94 -11.50 9.99 27.98
C THR A 94 -12.69 10.12 27.02
N PRO A 95 -13.09 9.04 26.31
CA PRO A 95 -14.28 9.04 25.45
C PRO A 95 -15.60 9.16 26.25
N ASP A 96 -15.93 10.37 26.69
CA ASP A 96 -17.10 10.72 27.51
C ASP A 96 -18.30 11.26 26.71
N GLY A 97 -18.11 11.53 25.41
CA GLY A 97 -19.12 12.06 24.51
C GLY A 97 -19.28 13.58 24.56
N SER A 98 -18.41 14.27 25.30
CA SER A 98 -18.36 15.72 25.43
C SER A 98 -17.14 16.28 24.70
N LEU A 99 -17.36 16.98 23.58
CA LEU A 99 -16.27 17.57 22.79
C LEU A 99 -15.75 18.87 23.44
N GLY A 100 -14.96 18.71 24.51
CA GLY A 100 -14.34 19.79 25.26
C GLY A 100 -13.04 20.31 24.62
N ARG A 101 -12.26 21.05 25.42
CA ARG A 101 -10.97 21.65 24.99
C ARG A 101 -9.97 20.60 24.47
N ARG A 102 -9.86 19.45 25.13
CA ARG A 102 -8.95 18.37 24.73
C ARG A 102 -9.34 17.76 23.39
N SER A 103 -10.63 17.48 23.18
CA SER A 103 -11.11 16.94 21.90
C SER A 103 -10.91 17.94 20.76
N ARG A 104 -11.16 19.24 21.00
CA ARG A 104 -10.87 20.30 20.01
C ARG A 104 -9.39 20.37 19.64
N ALA A 105 -8.49 20.29 20.62
CA ALA A 105 -7.05 20.25 20.36
C ALA A 105 -6.64 19.01 19.55
N ALA A 106 -7.18 17.83 19.89
CA ALA A 106 -6.95 16.60 19.13
C ALA A 106 -7.48 16.69 17.69
N ILE A 107 -8.64 17.32 17.47
CA ILE A 107 -9.17 17.60 16.14
C ILE A 107 -8.23 18.52 15.36
N SER A 108 -7.70 19.57 15.98
CA SER A 108 -6.73 20.46 15.33
C SER A 108 -5.45 19.71 14.93
N SER A 109 -4.93 18.83 15.79
CA SER A 109 -3.77 17.99 15.45
C SER A 109 -4.08 17.02 14.31
N TYR A 110 -5.25 16.39 14.32
CA TYR A 110 -5.73 15.55 13.24
C TYR A 110 -5.81 16.32 11.92
N GLN A 111 -6.42 17.51 11.92
CA GLN A 111 -6.53 18.37 10.75
C GLN A 111 -5.15 18.79 10.22
N ALA A 112 -4.24 19.19 11.10
CA ALA A 112 -2.88 19.58 10.72
C ALA A 112 -2.11 18.41 10.09
N PHE A 113 -2.16 17.23 10.71
CA PHE A 113 -1.54 16.01 10.17
C PHE A 113 -2.10 15.66 8.79
N MET A 114 -3.41 15.85 8.63
CA MET A 114 -4.15 15.52 7.42
C MET A 114 -4.10 16.62 6.34
N GLY A 115 -3.48 17.77 6.60
CA GLY A 115 -3.45 18.91 5.67
C GLY A 115 -4.81 19.58 5.46
N TYR A 116 -5.75 19.42 6.39
CA TYR A 116 -7.04 20.12 6.40
C TYR A 116 -6.91 21.51 7.03
N GLY A 117 -7.94 22.35 6.86
CA GLY A 117 -8.05 23.60 7.60
C GLY A 117 -8.15 23.35 9.11
N VAL A 118 -7.21 23.89 9.89
CA VAL A 118 -7.10 23.66 11.33
C VAL A 118 -8.10 24.53 12.10
N THR A 119 -9.35 24.08 12.18
CA THR A 119 -10.45 24.80 12.85
C THR A 119 -10.74 24.27 14.26
N GLY A 120 -10.24 23.07 14.59
CA GLY A 120 -10.60 22.36 15.82
C GLY A 120 -12.05 21.85 15.84
N GLN A 121 -12.73 21.88 14.70
CA GLN A 121 -14.09 21.38 14.50
C GLN A 121 -14.12 20.47 13.29
N LEU A 122 -14.64 19.25 13.44
CA LEU A 122 -14.72 18.31 12.33
C LEU A 122 -15.84 18.72 11.38
N THR A 123 -15.52 18.80 10.09
CA THR A 123 -16.53 18.75 9.04
C THR A 123 -17.15 17.35 8.97
N THR A 124 -18.30 17.21 8.31
CA THR A 124 -18.93 15.89 8.10
C THR A 124 -17.96 14.93 7.40
N TYR A 125 -17.28 15.41 6.35
CA TYR A 125 -16.29 14.62 5.61
C TYR A 125 -15.14 14.15 6.49
N GLU A 126 -14.54 15.06 7.27
CA GLU A 126 -13.43 14.74 8.18
C GLU A 126 -13.83 13.70 9.24
N LYS A 127 -15.02 13.88 9.82
CA LYS A 127 -15.59 12.93 10.78
C LYS A 127 -15.81 11.56 10.15
N ASP A 128 -16.46 11.50 9.00
CA ASP A 128 -16.79 10.24 8.33
C ASP A 128 -15.51 9.50 7.91
N PHE A 129 -14.50 10.22 7.42
CA PHE A 129 -13.19 9.65 7.11
C PHE A 129 -12.50 9.10 8.35
N LEU A 130 -12.46 9.86 9.44
CA LEU A 130 -11.87 9.43 10.71
C LEU A 130 -12.54 8.16 11.25
N LEU A 131 -13.87 8.15 11.30
CA LEU A 131 -14.64 7.02 11.83
C LEU A 131 -14.50 5.78 10.94
N SER A 132 -14.63 5.92 9.62
CA SER A 132 -14.47 4.80 8.69
C SER A 132 -13.05 4.21 8.72
N SER A 133 -12.03 5.07 8.85
CA SER A 133 -10.64 4.65 9.03
C SER A 133 -10.48 3.83 10.32
N PHE A 134 -11.08 4.27 11.42
CA PHE A 134 -11.01 3.56 12.70
C PHE A 134 -11.70 2.20 12.64
N HIS A 135 -12.88 2.12 12.01
CA HIS A 135 -13.57 0.85 11.80
C HIS A 135 -12.75 -0.11 10.94
N ARG A 136 -12.16 0.38 9.84
CA ARG A 136 -11.30 -0.42 8.98
C ARG A 136 -10.07 -0.95 9.72
N ALA A 137 -9.43 -0.10 10.52
CA ALA A 137 -8.26 -0.48 11.31
C ALA A 137 -8.58 -1.57 12.35
N GLN A 138 -9.76 -1.52 12.98
CA GLN A 138 -10.22 -2.57 13.89
C GLN A 138 -10.52 -3.89 13.17
N SER A 139 -11.16 -3.84 12.00
CA SER A 139 -11.50 -5.05 11.23
C SER A 139 -10.33 -5.63 10.45
N GLY A 140 -9.27 -4.86 10.20
CA GLY A 140 -8.18 -5.23 9.28
C GLY A 140 -7.19 -6.26 9.83
N GLY A 141 -7.16 -6.50 11.14
CA GLY A 141 -6.34 -7.53 11.77
C GLY A 141 -4.86 -7.43 11.38
N TYR A 142 -4.29 -8.55 10.92
CA TYR A 142 -2.87 -8.63 10.53
C TYR A 142 -2.49 -7.64 9.41
N ALA A 143 -3.39 -7.38 8.45
CA ALA A 143 -3.11 -6.45 7.36
C ALA A 143 -2.91 -5.00 7.86
N THR A 144 -3.67 -4.59 8.87
CA THR A 144 -3.47 -3.29 9.52
C THR A 144 -2.16 -3.24 10.31
N GLN A 145 -1.79 -4.33 10.98
CA GLN A 145 -0.51 -4.41 11.71
C GLN A 145 0.68 -4.27 10.76
N GLU A 146 0.62 -4.92 9.59
CA GLU A 146 1.66 -4.77 8.58
C GLU A 146 1.78 -3.33 8.10
N LEU A 147 0.66 -2.65 7.80
CA LEU A 147 0.67 -1.24 7.42
C LEU A 147 1.23 -0.32 8.52
N ILE A 148 0.98 -0.63 9.80
CA ILE A 148 1.56 0.11 10.93
C ILE A 148 3.07 -0.11 11.01
N ASN A 149 3.54 -1.34 10.80
CA ASN A 149 4.98 -1.66 10.82
C ASN A 149 5.72 -1.06 9.62
N GLU A 150 5.04 -0.96 8.49
CA GLU A 150 5.57 -0.36 7.25
C GLU A 150 5.64 1.17 7.34
N ASN A 151 4.64 1.80 7.97
CA ASN A 151 4.59 3.25 8.14
C ASN A 151 5.29 3.65 9.45
N GLY A 152 6.44 4.31 9.36
CA GLY A 152 7.17 4.84 10.53
C GLY A 152 6.40 5.86 11.40
N GLN A 153 5.16 6.20 11.02
CA GLN A 153 4.25 7.10 11.74
C GLN A 153 3.25 6.34 12.64
N GLY A 154 3.37 5.02 12.78
CA GLY A 154 2.48 4.22 13.61
C GLY A 154 1.03 4.24 13.12
N THR A 155 0.06 4.30 14.03
CA THR A 155 -1.37 4.30 13.67
C THR A 155 -1.77 5.55 12.88
N GLN A 156 -1.10 6.69 13.05
CA GLN A 156 -1.36 7.92 12.27
C GLN A 156 -1.14 7.69 10.77
N GLY A 157 -0.13 6.92 10.39
CA GLY A 157 0.18 6.61 8.99
C GLY A 157 -0.97 5.92 8.25
N LEU A 158 -1.81 5.16 8.97
CA LEU A 158 -2.99 4.51 8.38
C LEU A 158 -3.96 5.51 7.76
N LEU A 159 -4.11 6.70 8.36
CA LEU A 159 -5.00 7.73 7.85
C LEU A 159 -4.55 8.26 6.49
N VAL A 160 -3.24 8.36 6.27
CA VAL A 160 -2.68 8.75 4.97
C VAL A 160 -2.92 7.63 3.96
N SER A 161 -2.55 6.39 4.30
CA SER A 161 -2.72 5.24 3.42
C SER A 161 -4.18 5.02 3.01
N TYR A 162 -5.13 5.16 3.93
CA TYR A 162 -6.56 4.99 3.64
C TYR A 162 -7.14 6.13 2.80
N ARG A 163 -6.61 7.35 2.92
CA ARG A 163 -7.01 8.47 2.06
C ARG A 163 -6.53 8.26 0.63
N GLU A 164 -5.26 7.88 0.47
CA GLU A 164 -4.64 7.65 -0.83
C GLU A 164 -5.40 6.59 -1.63
N GLU A 165 -5.76 5.48 -1.00
CA GLU A 165 -6.57 4.42 -1.60
C GLU A 165 -7.95 4.92 -2.06
N ARG A 166 -8.56 5.84 -1.30
CA ARG A 166 -9.84 6.45 -1.68
C ARG A 166 -9.71 7.43 -2.85
N SER A 167 -8.60 8.17 -2.93
CA SER A 167 -8.32 9.07 -4.05
C SER A 167 -7.84 8.35 -5.32
N GLY A 168 -7.32 7.12 -5.18
CA GLY A 168 -6.76 6.31 -6.26
C GLY A 168 -7.77 5.64 -7.19
N GLY A 169 -9.08 5.90 -7.02
CA GLY A 169 -10.09 5.70 -8.07
C GLY A 169 -10.02 4.39 -8.85
N SER A 170 -10.13 3.24 -8.17
CA SER A 170 -10.60 1.97 -8.75
C SER A 170 -11.09 1.07 -7.64
N GLY A 171 -12.41 1.04 -7.47
CA GLY A 171 -13.08 0.11 -6.58
C GLY A 171 -12.86 -1.32 -7.04
N GLN A 172 -11.84 -1.96 -6.48
CA GLN A 172 -11.77 -3.40 -6.31
C GLN A 172 -11.36 -3.62 -4.86
N ASN A 173 -12.30 -4.09 -4.05
CA ASN A 173 -12.04 -4.58 -2.70
C ASN A 173 -11.00 -5.71 -2.77
N PHE A 174 -9.72 -5.37 -2.67
CA PHE A 174 -8.68 -6.29 -2.26
C PHE A 174 -8.15 -5.82 -0.92
N ALA A 175 -8.60 -6.48 0.13
CA ALA A 175 -7.95 -6.42 1.42
C ALA A 175 -6.45 -6.74 1.25
N GLY A 176 -5.60 -5.73 1.49
CA GLY A 176 -4.15 -5.89 1.61
C GLY A 176 -3.33 -5.40 0.40
N GLY A 177 -2.78 -4.19 0.52
CA GLY A 177 -1.38 -3.96 0.18
C GLY A 177 -1.00 -3.07 -1.02
N GLY A 178 -1.92 -2.35 -1.66
CA GLY A 178 -1.62 -1.52 -2.87
C GLY A 178 -1.38 -0.03 -2.63
N ALA A 179 -0.69 0.39 -1.56
CA ALA A 179 -0.72 1.79 -1.11
C ALA A 179 0.37 2.72 -1.70
N LEU A 180 1.38 2.21 -2.41
CA LEU A 180 2.52 3.05 -2.83
C LEU A 180 2.35 3.57 -4.26
N GLY A 181 1.81 4.80 -4.41
CA GLY A 181 1.79 5.51 -5.71
C GLY A 181 0.96 4.85 -6.81
N GLY A 182 -0.06 4.06 -6.46
CA GLY A 182 -0.86 3.31 -7.42
C GLY A 182 -0.21 2.02 -7.95
N LEU A 183 0.94 1.63 -7.40
CA LEU A 183 1.59 0.37 -7.74
C LEU A 183 0.80 -0.83 -7.20
N PRO A 184 0.74 -1.95 -7.94
CA PRO A 184 0.19 -3.21 -7.45
C PRO A 184 0.87 -3.65 -6.15
N LYS A 185 0.16 -4.40 -5.30
CA LYS A 185 0.63 -4.74 -3.95
C LYS A 185 1.99 -5.43 -3.92
N GLU A 186 2.26 -6.32 -4.88
CA GLU A 186 3.51 -7.07 -4.99
C GLU A 186 4.68 -6.12 -5.32
N VAL A 187 4.45 -5.19 -6.24
CA VAL A 187 5.43 -4.19 -6.67
C VAL A 187 5.67 -3.19 -5.54
N ALA A 188 4.61 -2.66 -4.92
CA ALA A 188 4.67 -1.74 -3.79
C ALA A 188 5.45 -2.34 -2.59
N LYS A 189 5.20 -3.62 -2.28
CA LYS A 189 5.95 -4.35 -1.25
C LYS A 189 7.44 -4.39 -1.56
N SER A 190 7.80 -4.68 -2.82
CA SER A 190 9.20 -4.73 -3.25
C SER A 190 9.88 -3.37 -3.19
N VAL A 191 9.19 -2.29 -3.57
CA VAL A 191 9.74 -0.93 -3.44
C VAL A 191 10.01 -0.59 -1.97
N ARG A 192 9.09 -0.93 -1.06
CA ARG A 192 9.28 -0.71 0.37
C ARG A 192 10.44 -1.52 0.94
N GLU A 193 10.65 -2.75 0.46
CA GLU A 193 11.81 -3.56 0.83
C GLU A 193 13.13 -2.91 0.38
N ILE A 194 13.18 -2.39 -0.85
CA ILE A 194 14.35 -1.68 -1.38
C ILE A 194 14.63 -0.41 -0.55
N ALA A 195 13.59 0.34 -0.21
CA ALA A 195 13.69 1.57 0.59
C ALA A 195 14.25 1.33 2.00
N LYS A 196 14.03 0.16 2.61
CA LYS A 196 14.52 -0.13 3.98
C LYS A 196 16.04 -0.13 4.09
N SER A 197 16.76 -0.37 2.99
CA SER A 197 18.23 -0.39 2.93
C SER A 197 18.80 0.66 1.97
N SER A 198 18.04 1.73 1.71
CA SER A 198 18.45 2.85 0.85
C SER A 198 18.09 4.18 1.54
N ASP A 199 18.84 5.25 1.26
CA ASP A 199 18.59 6.58 1.83
C ASP A 199 17.24 7.23 1.46
N PRO A 200 16.68 7.07 0.23
CA PRO A 200 15.35 7.58 -0.07
C PRO A 200 14.23 6.68 0.49
N THR A 201 13.19 7.34 1.05
CA THR A 201 11.94 6.66 1.42
C THR A 201 11.26 6.03 0.20
N ALA A 202 10.35 5.07 0.44
CA ALA A 202 9.64 4.38 -0.63
C ALA A 202 8.86 5.34 -1.56
N SER A 203 8.25 6.40 -1.02
CA SER A 203 7.54 7.43 -1.79
C SER A 203 8.49 8.31 -2.61
N GLN A 204 9.69 8.59 -2.09
CA GLN A 204 10.73 9.30 -2.84
C GLN A 204 11.34 8.44 -3.94
N LEU A 205 11.48 7.13 -3.70
CA LEU A 205 12.00 6.19 -4.71
C LEU A 205 11.09 6.10 -5.93
N ILE A 206 9.77 5.96 -5.76
CA ILE A 206 8.84 5.89 -6.90
C ILE A 206 8.81 7.17 -7.74
N GLN A 207 9.18 8.31 -7.16
CA GLN A 207 9.27 9.60 -7.87
C GLN A 207 10.59 9.75 -8.63
N ARG A 208 11.57 8.88 -8.37
CA ARG A 208 12.88 8.95 -8.97
C ARG A 208 12.84 8.34 -10.37
N ALA A 209 13.23 9.15 -11.35
CA ALA A 209 13.29 8.73 -12.74
C ALA A 209 14.16 7.47 -12.89
N GLY A 210 13.66 6.50 -13.66
CA GLY A 210 14.34 5.23 -13.92
C GLY A 210 14.16 4.16 -12.85
N PHE A 211 13.69 4.50 -11.63
CA PHE A 211 13.49 3.51 -10.56
C PHE A 211 12.37 2.53 -10.89
N VAL A 212 11.20 3.03 -11.30
CA VAL A 212 10.09 2.21 -11.79
C VAL A 212 9.96 2.42 -13.30
N GLN A 213 10.01 1.33 -14.06
CA GLN A 213 9.75 1.34 -15.49
C GLN A 213 8.51 0.49 -15.78
N LEU A 214 7.71 0.94 -16.74
CA LEU A 214 6.44 0.33 -17.10
C LEU A 214 6.51 -0.18 -18.53
N SER A 215 6.10 -1.42 -18.77
CA SER A 215 6.04 -2.02 -20.11
C SER A 215 5.11 -3.23 -20.10
N ASP A 216 4.60 -3.67 -21.23
CA ASP A 216 3.92 -4.97 -21.37
C ASP A 216 4.96 -5.96 -21.91
N MET A 217 5.71 -6.60 -21.00
CA MET A 217 6.88 -7.40 -21.34
C MET A 217 6.51 -8.83 -21.77
N ASN A 218 5.40 -9.37 -21.27
CA ASN A 218 4.91 -10.69 -21.65
C ASN A 218 3.78 -10.66 -22.71
N ALA A 219 3.41 -9.48 -23.21
CA ALA A 219 2.41 -9.25 -24.24
C ALA A 219 1.00 -9.74 -23.86
N ASP A 220 0.64 -9.64 -22.58
CA ASP A 220 -0.68 -10.02 -22.09
C ASP A 220 -1.69 -8.85 -22.05
N GLY A 221 -1.25 -7.66 -22.47
CA GLY A 221 -2.06 -6.44 -22.50
C GLY A 221 -2.15 -5.70 -21.16
N ARG A 222 -1.40 -6.13 -20.13
CA ARG A 222 -1.35 -5.48 -18.83
C ARG A 222 0.04 -4.89 -18.58
N THR A 223 0.07 -3.87 -17.72
CA THR A 223 1.32 -3.23 -17.34
C THR A 223 2.14 -4.14 -16.43
N ASP A 224 3.38 -4.39 -16.84
CA ASP A 224 4.45 -5.00 -16.06
C ASP A 224 5.44 -3.94 -15.56
N TYR A 225 6.24 -4.31 -14.56
CA TYR A 225 7.07 -3.36 -13.82
C TYR A 225 8.52 -3.83 -13.74
N ILE A 226 9.46 -2.91 -13.92
CA ILE A 226 10.88 -3.11 -13.59
C ILE A 226 11.23 -2.15 -12.45
N LEU A 227 11.85 -2.68 -11.41
CA LEU A 227 12.48 -1.91 -10.34
C LEU A 227 14.00 -1.95 -10.52
N ASP A 228 14.59 -0.82 -10.91
CA ASP A 228 16.04 -0.67 -11.11
C ASP A 228 16.68 -0.06 -9.87
N THR A 229 17.45 -0.83 -9.11
CA THR A 229 18.07 -0.29 -7.89
C THR A 229 19.30 0.57 -8.17
N SER A 230 19.78 0.66 -9.41
CA SER A 230 20.97 1.47 -9.76
C SER A 230 20.77 2.95 -9.47
N VAL A 231 19.54 3.41 -9.51
CA VAL A 231 19.21 4.80 -9.17
C VAL A 231 19.04 5.02 -7.66
N THR A 232 19.05 3.98 -6.82
CA THR A 232 18.84 4.14 -5.36
C THR A 232 20.04 4.73 -4.64
N GLY A 233 21.25 4.57 -5.19
CA GLY A 233 22.51 4.93 -4.53
C GLY A 233 22.94 3.97 -3.41
N SER A 234 22.21 2.87 -3.20
CA SER A 234 22.50 1.90 -2.12
C SER A 234 23.58 0.90 -2.52
N ALA A 235 24.67 0.86 -1.74
CA ALA A 235 25.71 -0.17 -1.85
C ALA A 235 25.24 -1.57 -1.40
N PHE A 236 24.06 -1.67 -0.77
CA PHE A 236 23.47 -2.96 -0.42
C PHE A 236 22.89 -3.66 -1.66
N TRP A 237 22.23 -2.89 -2.53
CA TRP A 237 21.61 -3.41 -3.75
C TRP A 237 22.54 -3.40 -4.96
N CYS A 238 23.64 -2.68 -4.88
CA CYS A 238 24.60 -2.51 -5.97
C CYS A 238 26.01 -2.84 -5.51
N ASN A 239 26.73 -3.59 -6.34
CA ASN A 239 28.17 -3.78 -6.22
C ASN A 239 28.89 -3.06 -7.38
N ALA A 240 30.21 -3.25 -7.49
CA ALA A 240 31.03 -2.60 -8.51
C ALA A 240 30.67 -3.01 -9.97
N GLN A 241 30.01 -4.15 -10.17
CA GLN A 241 29.75 -4.74 -11.49
C GLN A 241 28.27 -4.83 -11.86
N SER A 242 27.35 -4.75 -10.90
CA SER A 242 25.91 -4.81 -11.17
C SER A 242 25.06 -4.30 -10.00
N CYS A 243 23.82 -3.96 -10.31
CA CYS A 243 22.75 -3.70 -9.35
C CYS A 243 21.67 -4.76 -9.43
N ALA A 244 20.98 -4.98 -8.31
CA ALA A 244 19.77 -5.79 -8.28
C ALA A 244 18.68 -5.16 -9.15
N VAL A 245 17.99 -6.00 -9.90
CA VAL A 245 16.87 -5.58 -10.74
C VAL A 245 15.73 -6.55 -10.49
N ARG A 246 14.53 -6.03 -10.25
CA ARG A 246 13.35 -6.86 -10.01
C ARG A 246 12.30 -6.61 -11.08
N VAL A 247 11.92 -7.64 -11.80
CA VAL A 247 10.92 -7.59 -12.87
C VAL A 247 9.65 -8.27 -12.39
N PHE A 248 8.51 -7.59 -12.52
CA PHE A 248 7.19 -8.07 -12.13
C PHE A 248 6.33 -8.23 -13.37
N LEU A 249 6.05 -9.47 -13.74
CA LEU A 249 5.17 -9.82 -14.85
C LEU A 249 3.75 -10.04 -14.35
N SER A 250 2.80 -9.45 -15.04
CA SER A 250 1.38 -9.66 -14.81
C SER A 250 0.98 -11.10 -15.11
N THR A 251 0.04 -11.59 -14.31
CA THR A 251 -0.54 -12.93 -14.39
C THR A 251 -2.03 -12.84 -14.04
N PRO A 252 -2.86 -13.85 -14.38
CA PRO A 252 -4.26 -13.87 -13.97
C PRO A 252 -4.47 -13.72 -12.45
N SER A 253 -3.51 -14.17 -11.64
CA SER A 253 -3.59 -14.15 -10.17
C SER A 253 -2.87 -12.97 -9.49
N GLY A 254 -2.17 -12.10 -10.23
CA GLY A 254 -1.37 -11.01 -9.65
C GLY A 254 -0.09 -10.77 -10.45
N TYR A 255 1.05 -10.62 -9.76
CA TYR A 255 2.35 -10.41 -10.39
C TYR A 255 3.38 -11.48 -9.99
N ALA A 256 4.10 -12.01 -10.97
CA ALA A 256 5.23 -12.91 -10.79
C ALA A 256 6.55 -12.14 -10.78
N ARG A 257 7.36 -12.32 -9.73
CA ARG A 257 8.66 -11.66 -9.57
C ARG A 257 9.78 -12.48 -10.19
N ASN A 258 10.63 -11.84 -10.97
CA ASN A 258 11.88 -12.35 -11.51
C ASN A 258 13.02 -11.42 -11.08
N ASP A 259 14.07 -11.96 -10.47
CA ASP A 259 15.17 -11.19 -9.90
C ASP A 259 16.44 -11.34 -10.76
N PHE A 260 17.12 -10.23 -11.07
CA PHE A 260 18.29 -10.16 -11.96
C PHE A 260 19.40 -9.26 -11.39
N GLN A 261 20.55 -9.26 -12.07
CA GLN A 261 21.66 -8.33 -11.84
C GLN A 261 22.08 -7.65 -13.15
N ALA A 262 22.05 -6.32 -13.19
CA ALA A 262 22.42 -5.49 -14.34
C ALA A 262 22.58 -4.00 -13.96
N PHE A 263 22.98 -3.17 -14.92
CA PHE A 263 22.98 -1.70 -14.82
C PHE A 263 22.15 -1.12 -15.97
N ASN A 264 21.57 0.07 -15.74
CA ASN A 264 20.85 0.84 -16.76
C ASN A 264 19.83 -0.02 -17.52
N VAL A 265 19.04 -0.80 -16.77
CA VAL A 265 18.13 -1.76 -17.39
C VAL A 265 17.03 -1.03 -18.15
N THR A 266 16.62 -1.63 -19.27
CA THR A 266 15.44 -1.21 -20.03
C THR A 266 14.58 -2.44 -20.31
N PRO A 267 13.27 -2.28 -20.61
CA PRO A 267 12.41 -3.42 -20.91
C PRO A 267 12.93 -4.29 -22.06
N ALA A 268 13.62 -3.69 -23.04
CA ALA A 268 14.20 -4.40 -24.18
C ALA A 268 15.32 -5.39 -23.82
N MET A 269 15.87 -5.31 -22.60
CA MET A 269 16.90 -6.24 -22.10
C MET A 269 16.31 -7.54 -21.54
N PHE A 270 14.99 -7.70 -21.60
CA PHE A 270 14.30 -8.88 -21.09
C PHE A 270 13.45 -9.50 -22.18
N THR A 271 13.55 -10.83 -22.31
CA THR A 271 12.61 -11.63 -23.10
C THR A 271 11.73 -12.41 -22.12
N CYS A 272 10.44 -12.12 -22.14
CA CYS A 272 9.51 -12.64 -21.15
C CYS A 272 8.38 -13.44 -21.80
N HIS A 273 8.02 -14.55 -21.18
CA HIS A 273 6.93 -15.42 -21.62
C HIS A 273 6.13 -15.91 -20.41
N GLY A 274 4.84 -15.56 -20.38
CA GLY A 274 3.98 -15.88 -19.24
C GLY A 274 4.46 -15.20 -17.96
N ALA A 275 4.90 -16.00 -16.98
CA ALA A 275 5.33 -15.53 -15.66
C ALA A 275 6.86 -15.47 -15.48
N SER A 276 7.64 -15.83 -16.50
CA SER A 276 9.10 -15.85 -16.44
C SER A 276 9.75 -14.88 -17.44
N CYS A 277 10.85 -14.29 -17.02
CA CYS A 277 11.73 -13.49 -17.87
C CYS A 277 13.12 -14.13 -17.93
N GLN A 278 13.79 -13.94 -19.06
CA GLN A 278 15.24 -14.09 -19.17
C GLN A 278 15.84 -12.75 -19.55
N LYS A 279 16.98 -12.41 -18.94
CA LYS A 279 17.76 -11.26 -19.36
C LYS A 279 18.48 -11.63 -20.65
N THR A 280 18.20 -10.92 -21.73
CA THR A 280 19.06 -10.98 -22.90
C THR A 280 20.32 -10.19 -22.59
N ASP A 281 21.49 -10.81 -22.76
CA ASP A 281 22.69 -10.01 -22.87
C ASP A 281 22.45 -9.10 -24.08
N GLY A 282 22.29 -7.80 -23.82
CA GLY A 282 22.27 -6.79 -24.88
C GLY A 282 23.47 -7.04 -25.79
N PRO A 283 23.43 -6.62 -27.08
CA PRO A 283 24.47 -6.97 -28.05
C PRO A 283 25.81 -6.84 -27.36
N THR A 284 26.47 -7.97 -27.16
CA THR A 284 27.85 -7.93 -26.72
C THR A 284 28.47 -7.08 -27.79
N THR A 285 28.93 -5.88 -27.44
CA THR A 285 29.99 -5.27 -28.18
C THR A 285 31.13 -6.25 -27.99
N GLN A 286 31.14 -7.33 -28.77
CA GLN A 286 32.35 -7.96 -29.21
C GLN A 286 33.07 -6.78 -29.82
N MET A 287 33.97 -6.20 -29.02
CA MET A 287 35.04 -5.41 -29.53
C MET A 287 35.59 -6.29 -30.64
N ALA A 288 35.27 -5.95 -31.90
CA ALA A 288 35.97 -6.52 -33.03
C ALA A 288 37.43 -6.43 -32.62
N THR A 289 38.10 -7.58 -32.49
CA THR A 289 39.52 -7.64 -32.18
C THR A 289 40.16 -6.55 -33.02
N ALA A 290 40.64 -5.49 -32.36
CA ALA A 290 41.32 -4.43 -33.05
C ALA A 290 42.36 -5.12 -33.93
N PRO A 291 42.41 -4.85 -35.25
CA PRO A 291 43.39 -5.50 -36.10
C PRO A 291 44.74 -5.32 -35.43
N ALA A 292 45.45 -6.44 -35.26
CA ALA A 292 46.73 -6.45 -34.58
C ALA A 292 47.57 -5.29 -35.13
N ARG A 293 47.99 -4.39 -34.24
CA ARG A 293 48.97 -3.36 -34.60
C ARG A 293 50.15 -4.08 -35.27
N PRO A 294 50.63 -3.62 -36.43
CA PRO A 294 51.85 -4.16 -37.00
C PRO A 294 52.93 -4.13 -35.93
N GLN A 295 53.53 -5.29 -35.65
CA GLN A 295 54.66 -5.37 -34.75
C GLN A 295 55.72 -4.39 -35.24
N ALA A 296 56.18 -3.51 -34.36
CA ALA A 296 57.30 -2.65 -34.65
C ALA A 296 58.50 -3.54 -35.01
N GLN A 297 58.88 -3.52 -36.29
CA GLN A 297 60.11 -4.14 -36.76
C GLN A 297 61.27 -3.52 -35.99
N GLN A 298 62.01 -4.37 -35.28
CA GLN A 298 63.30 -4.00 -34.72
C GLN A 298 64.22 -3.60 -35.89
N LEU A 299 64.58 -2.32 -35.97
CA LEU A 299 65.62 -1.88 -36.88
C LEU A 299 67.00 -2.30 -36.34
N ALA A 300 67.76 -2.92 -37.23
CA ALA A 300 69.17 -3.27 -37.08
C ALA A 300 70.05 -2.03 -36.81
N PRO A 301 71.26 -2.20 -36.24
CA PRO A 301 72.13 -1.09 -35.87
C PRO A 301 72.74 -0.39 -37.09
N THR A 302 72.59 0.93 -37.19
CA THR A 302 73.25 1.75 -38.22
C THR A 302 74.68 2.11 -37.80
N ILE A 303 75.59 1.92 -38.76
CA ILE A 303 77.03 2.13 -38.70
C ILE A 303 77.40 3.62 -38.53
N GLN A 304 78.49 3.86 -37.78
CA GLN A 304 79.17 5.14 -37.58
C GLN A 304 79.77 5.73 -38.86
N ALA A 305 79.54 7.02 -39.09
CA ALA A 305 80.43 7.97 -39.76
C ALA A 305 80.01 9.36 -39.23
N GLY A 306 80.84 10.19 -38.61
CA GLY A 306 82.09 10.73 -39.13
C GLY A 306 81.84 12.18 -39.58
N GLY A 307 81.95 13.15 -38.67
CA GLY A 307 81.78 14.58 -39.00
C GLY A 307 81.87 15.46 -37.76
N GLY A 308 83.04 16.05 -37.54
CA GLY A 308 83.36 16.78 -36.32
C GLY A 308 82.84 18.22 -36.28
N SER A 309 82.70 18.73 -35.06
CA SER A 309 83.07 20.09 -34.69
C SER A 309 83.21 20.15 -33.17
N GLN A 310 84.40 20.55 -32.72
CA GLN A 310 84.75 20.69 -31.31
C GLN A 310 84.07 21.92 -30.68
N PRO A 311 83.79 21.87 -29.37
CA PRO A 311 83.93 23.04 -28.52
C PRO A 311 85.04 22.86 -27.47
N VAL A 312 85.83 23.94 -27.32
CA VAL A 312 86.97 24.13 -26.41
C VAL A 312 86.49 24.34 -24.95
N PRO A 313 87.29 23.99 -23.92
CA PRO A 313 86.82 23.77 -22.54
C PRO A 313 87.22 24.87 -21.54
N THR A 314 86.51 24.99 -20.41
CA THR A 314 86.95 25.37 -19.04
C THR A 314 85.70 25.70 -18.18
N ALA A 315 85.59 25.51 -16.86
CA ALA A 315 86.48 25.09 -15.78
C ALA A 315 85.62 24.53 -14.62
N GLN A 316 86.18 23.63 -13.81
CA GLN A 316 85.62 23.19 -12.52
C GLN A 316 86.27 23.97 -11.36
N PRO A 317 85.55 24.27 -10.27
CA PRO A 317 86.16 24.50 -8.97
C PRO A 317 86.11 23.23 -8.11
N SER A 318 87.31 22.82 -7.70
CA SER A 318 87.63 21.74 -6.78
C SER A 318 87.29 22.13 -5.34
N VAL A 319 86.58 21.27 -4.60
CA VAL A 319 86.62 21.30 -3.13
C VAL A 319 86.91 19.88 -2.65
N ARG A 320 88.10 19.74 -2.04
CA ARG A 320 88.65 18.53 -1.47
C ARG A 320 88.32 18.52 0.02
N THR A 321 87.71 17.43 0.46
CA THR A 321 87.50 17.10 1.87
C THR A 321 88.84 16.92 2.58
N VAL A 322 88.92 17.43 3.82
CA VAL A 322 89.61 16.78 4.93
C VAL A 322 88.65 16.81 6.10
#